data_AF-A0A921Q5Z8-F1
#
_entry.id   AF-A0A921Q5Z8-F1
#
_cell.length_a   1.000
_cell.length_b   1.000
_cell.length_c   1.000
_cell.angle_alpha   90.00
_cell.angle_beta   90.00
_cell.angle_gamma   90.00
#
_symmetry.space_group_name_H-M   'P 1'
#
loop_
_entity.id
_entity.type
_entity.pdbx_description
1 polymer ?
#
loop_
_entity_poly.entity_id
_entity_poly.type
_entity_poly.pdbx_seq_one_letter_code
_entity_poly.pdbx_strand_id
1 'polypeptide(L)'
;MASEQIQRCIMLTAPPHAPAKHFATFIALSCWMLWKRRNGVVFRNETTSVNQFLSSSSISEAKLWKYRLPKKDRQIADSWCNLFNSAM
;
A
#
# COMPACT_ATOMS: atom_id res chain seq x y z
N MET A 1 19.04 -10.79 6.99
CA MET A 1 18.22 -10.17 8.06
C MET A 1 17.12 -9.27 7.50
N ALA A 2 17.40 -8.15 6.82
CA ALA A 2 16.34 -7.32 6.20
C ALA A 2 15.61 -8.00 5.03
N SER A 3 16.34 -8.74 4.19
CA SER A 3 15.79 -9.56 3.10
C SER A 3 14.79 -10.61 3.59
N GLU A 4 15.04 -11.19 4.75
CA GLU A 4 14.24 -12.24 5.36
C GLU A 4 12.91 -11.69 5.89
N GLN A 5 12.91 -10.49 6.48
CA GLN A 5 11.69 -9.82 6.94
C GLN A 5 10.81 -9.38 5.78
N ILE A 6 11.43 -8.90 4.69
CA ILE A 6 10.71 -8.59 3.44
C ILE A 6 10.08 -9.87 2.85
N GLN A 7 10.81 -10.98 2.85
CA GLN A 7 10.31 -12.28 2.41
C GLN A 7 9.10 -12.73 3.25
N ARG A 8 9.14 -12.53 4.58
CA ARG A 8 8.03 -12.88 5.48
C ARG A 8 6.78 -12.04 5.24
N CYS A 9 6.94 -10.74 4.96
CA CYS A 9 5.80 -9.88 4.62
C CYS A 9 5.16 -10.26 3.28
N ILE A 10 5.94 -10.74 2.31
CA ILE A 10 5.43 -11.20 1.00
C ILE A 10 4.66 -12.52 1.14
N MET A 11 5.00 -13.35 2.14
CA MET A 11 4.34 -14.63 2.42
C MET A 11 3.04 -14.48 3.24
N LEU A 12 2.60 -13.25 3.55
CA LEU A 12 1.34 -13.03 4.23
C LEU A 12 0.17 -13.52 3.38
N THR A 13 -0.70 -14.32 3.99
CA THR A 13 -1.96 -14.73 3.36
C THR A 13 -2.93 -13.56 3.37
N ALA A 14 -3.58 -13.30 2.24
CA ALA A 14 -4.59 -12.25 2.15
C ALA A 14 -5.78 -12.57 3.08
N PRO A 15 -6.26 -11.60 3.87
CA PRO A 15 -7.49 -11.79 4.64
C PRO A 15 -8.70 -11.91 3.70
N PRO A 16 -9.84 -12.50 4.16
CA PRO A 16 -10.99 -12.80 3.29
C PRO A 16 -11.60 -11.61 2.56
N HIS A 17 -11.45 -10.40 3.11
CA HIS A 17 -11.98 -9.16 2.54
C HIS A 17 -11.00 -8.46 1.59
N ALA A 18 -9.77 -8.96 1.45
CA ALA A 18 -8.75 -8.40 0.56
C ALA A 18 -8.53 -9.30 -0.67
N PRO A 19 -8.23 -8.73 -1.85
CA PRO A 19 -7.89 -9.52 -3.02
C PRO A 19 -6.63 -10.35 -2.79
N ALA A 20 -6.74 -11.68 -2.85
CA ALA A 20 -5.59 -12.58 -2.76
C ALA A 20 -4.62 -12.42 -3.94
N LYS A 21 -5.16 -12.10 -5.11
CA LYS A 21 -4.38 -11.86 -6.32
C LYS A 21 -3.61 -10.54 -6.19
N HIS A 22 -2.31 -10.59 -6.46
CA HIS A 22 -1.37 -9.47 -6.29
C HIS A 22 -1.28 -8.94 -4.85
N PHE A 23 -1.61 -9.75 -3.84
CA PHE A 23 -1.55 -9.34 -2.44
C PHE A 23 -0.13 -8.96 -1.99
N ALA A 24 0.90 -9.70 -2.42
CA ALA A 24 2.29 -9.32 -2.18
C ALA A 24 2.63 -7.90 -2.69
N THR A 25 2.10 -7.53 -3.86
CA THR A 25 2.25 -6.19 -4.43
C THR A 25 1.55 -5.13 -3.59
N PHE A 26 0.38 -5.46 -3.03
CA PHE A 26 -0.35 -4.59 -2.09
C PHE A 26 0.41 -4.40 -0.77
N ILE A 27 1.03 -5.45 -0.23
CA ILE A 27 1.89 -5.35 0.96
C ILE A 27 3.10 -4.47 0.66
N ALA A 28 3.76 -4.65 -0.49
CA ALA A 28 4.87 -3.79 -0.90
C ALA A 28 4.46 -2.31 -1.02
N LEU A 29 3.26 -2.03 -1.57
CA LEU A 29 2.70 -0.67 -1.59
C LEU A 29 2.48 -0.13 -0.17
N SER A 30 1.91 -0.93 0.73
CA SER A 30 1.70 -0.53 2.13
C SER A 30 3.01 -0.21 2.84
N CYS A 31 4.06 -1.02 2.64
CA CYS A 31 5.40 -0.75 3.15
C CYS A 31 6.00 0.53 2.55
N TRP A 32 5.80 0.77 1.25
CA TRP A 32 6.24 1.99 0.57
C TRP A 32 5.55 3.23 1.16
N MET A 33 4.25 3.15 1.44
CA MET A 33 3.53 4.22 2.12
C MET A 33 4.14 4.49 3.51
N LEU A 34 4.31 3.46 4.34
CA LEU A 34 4.93 3.62 5.67
C LEU A 34 6.31 4.26 5.59
N TRP A 35 7.14 3.83 4.65
CA TRP A 35 8.44 4.42 4.40
C TRP A 35 8.32 5.90 4.05
N LYS A 36 7.45 6.28 3.11
CA LYS A 36 7.25 7.69 2.74
C LYS A 36 6.79 8.55 3.91
N ARG A 37 5.81 8.10 4.69
CA ARG A 37 5.34 8.83 5.88
C ARG A 37 6.48 9.08 6.85
N ARG A 38 7.25 8.04 7.19
CA ARG A 38 8.40 8.16 8.10
C ARG A 38 9.43 9.16 7.56
N ASN A 39 9.75 9.08 6.27
CA ASN A 39 10.72 9.99 5.66
C ASN A 39 10.20 11.44 5.60
N GLY A 40 8.92 11.65 5.32
CA GLY A 40 8.29 12.97 5.36
C GLY A 40 8.36 13.60 6.75
N VAL A 41 8.06 12.84 7.79
CA VAL A 41 8.17 13.32 9.18
C VAL A 41 9.63 13.65 9.54
N VAL A 42 10.56 12.73 9.29
CA VAL A 42 11.96 12.87 9.73
C VAL A 42 12.71 13.96 8.94
N PHE A 43 12.52 14.03 7.63
CA PHE A 43 13.32 14.88 6.75
C PHE A 43 12.63 16.16 6.30
N ARG A 44 11.30 16.24 6.40
CA ARG A 44 10.51 17.37 5.90
C ARG A 44 9.59 18.00 6.96
N ASN A 45 9.59 17.46 8.18
CA ASN A 45 8.71 17.88 9.25
C ASN A 45 7.22 17.86 8.83
N GLU A 46 6.82 16.88 7.99
CA GLU A 46 5.43 16.74 7.56
C GLU A 46 4.53 16.44 8.76
N THR A 47 3.46 17.23 8.91
CA THR A 47 2.45 17.10 9.98
C THR A 47 1.16 16.43 9.50
N THR A 48 1.20 15.81 8.33
CA THR A 48 0.03 15.16 7.71
C THR A 48 -0.59 14.13 8.66
N SER A 49 -1.89 14.30 8.93
CA SER A 49 -2.63 13.40 9.81
C SER A 49 -2.62 11.97 9.26
N VAL A 50 -2.85 10.99 10.12
CA VAL A 50 -2.98 9.57 9.70
C VAL A 50 -4.09 9.44 8.65
N ASN A 51 -5.23 10.11 8.86
CA ASN A 51 -6.38 10.04 7.97
C ASN A 51 -6.10 10.67 6.59
N GLN A 52 -5.43 11.83 6.54
CA GLN A 52 -5.09 12.46 5.27
C GLN A 52 -4.09 11.62 4.46
N PHE A 53 -3.20 10.93 5.16
CA PHE A 53 -2.22 10.03 4.55
C PHE A 53 -2.87 8.74 4.00
N LEU A 54 -3.80 8.14 4.75
CA LEU A 54 -4.53 6.94 4.33
C LEU A 54 -5.51 7.23 3.18
N SER A 55 -6.16 8.39 3.18
CA SER A 55 -7.02 8.82 2.08
C SER A 55 -6.21 9.27 0.87
N SER A 56 -5.80 10.54 0.84
CA SER A 56 -5.34 11.22 -0.37
C SER A 56 -4.04 10.63 -0.91
N SER A 57 -3.08 10.34 -0.03
CA SER A 57 -1.74 9.91 -0.43
C SER A 57 -1.69 8.43 -0.82
N SER A 58 -2.31 7.55 -0.04
CA SER A 58 -2.30 6.10 -0.31
C SER A 58 -3.14 5.73 -1.54
N ILE A 59 -4.29 6.39 -1.75
CA ILE A 59 -5.13 6.18 -2.94
C ILE A 59 -4.43 6.64 -4.21
N SER A 60 -3.78 7.81 -4.19
CA SER A 60 -3.05 8.32 -5.36
C SER A 60 -1.93 7.35 -5.78
N GLU A 61 -1.28 6.73 -4.81
CA GLU A 61 -0.23 5.76 -5.06
C GLU A 61 -0.76 4.41 -5.51
N ALA A 62 -1.87 3.94 -4.96
CA ALA A 62 -2.55 2.74 -5.46
C ALA A 62 -2.92 2.90 -6.95
N LYS A 63 -3.41 4.08 -7.35
CA LYS A 63 -3.69 4.42 -8.76
C LYS A 63 -2.44 4.42 -9.64
N LEU A 64 -1.29 4.87 -9.11
CA LEU A 64 -0.02 4.82 -9.84
C LEU A 64 0.51 3.38 -9.96
N TRP A 65 0.43 2.61 -8.87
CA TRP A 65 0.88 1.23 -8.80
C TRP A 65 0.02 0.28 -9.63
N LYS A 66 -1.22 0.66 -9.96
CA LYS A 66 -2.06 -0.01 -10.96
C LYS A 66 -1.31 -0.31 -12.25
N TYR A 67 -0.44 0.60 -12.70
CA TYR A 67 0.31 0.43 -13.95
C TYR A 67 1.44 -0.61 -13.87
N ARG A 68 1.83 -1.05 -12.66
CA ARG A 68 2.77 -2.16 -12.45
C ARG A 68 2.10 -3.53 -12.61
N LEU A 69 0.76 -3.58 -12.63
CA LEU A 69 0.00 -4.80 -12.86
C LEU A 69 -0.23 -5.07 -14.36
N PRO A 70 -0.41 -6.34 -14.76
CA PRO A 70 -0.91 -6.69 -16.08
C PRO A 70 -2.23 -5.96 -16.40
N LYS A 71 -2.44 -5.57 -17.67
CA LYS A 71 -3.63 -4.79 -18.08
C LYS A 71 -4.97 -5.39 -17.59
N LYS A 72 -5.11 -6.71 -17.68
CA LYS A 72 -6.29 -7.48 -17.22
C LYS A 72 -6.56 -7.39 -15.71
N ASP A 73 -5.55 -7.07 -14.93
CA ASP A 73 -5.59 -7.13 -13.46
C ASP A 73 -5.65 -5.73 -12.82
N ARG A 74 -5.62 -4.68 -13.64
CA ARG A 74 -5.60 -3.29 -13.16
C ARG A 74 -6.79 -2.93 -12.27
N GLN A 75 -7.95 -3.54 -12.49
CA GLN A 75 -9.14 -3.33 -11.65
C GLN A 75 -8.92 -3.73 -10.18
N ILE A 76 -7.95 -4.61 -9.89
CA ILE A 76 -7.63 -5.03 -8.51
C ILE A 76 -7.08 -3.83 -7.71
N ALA A 77 -6.44 -2.87 -8.37
CA ALA A 77 -5.96 -1.66 -7.71
C ALA A 77 -7.10 -0.77 -7.18
N ASP A 78 -8.30 -0.87 -7.77
CA ASP A 78 -9.48 -0.15 -7.26
C ASP A 78 -9.93 -0.75 -5.92
N SER A 79 -9.83 -2.07 -5.76
CA SER A 79 -10.07 -2.74 -4.47
C SER A 79 -9.05 -2.32 -3.40
N TRP A 80 -7.80 -2.05 -3.77
CA TRP A 80 -6.79 -1.52 -2.84
C TRP A 80 -7.16 -0.13 -2.32
N CYS A 81 -7.71 0.73 -3.18
CA CYS A 81 -8.21 2.04 -2.78
C CYS A 81 -9.32 1.92 -1.72
N ASN A 82 -10.22 0.94 -1.89
CA ASN A 82 -11.27 0.66 -0.91
C ASN A 82 -10.71 0.17 0.42
N LEU A 83 -9.69 -0.69 0.41
CA LEU A 83 -9.01 -1.15 1.63
C LEU A 83 -8.37 0.01 2.40
N PHE A 84 -7.71 0.93 1.71
CA PHE A 84 -7.15 2.13 2.35
C PHE A 84 -8.25 3.04 2.93
N ASN A 85 -9.38 3.18 2.23
CA ASN A 85 -10.51 3.94 2.74
C ASN A 85 -11.14 3.31 3.99
N SER A 86 -11.25 1.98 4.02
CA SER A 86 -11.80 1.26 5.18
C SER A 86 -10.90 1.25 6.41
N ALA A 87 -9.62 1.60 6.24
CA ALA A 87 -8.63 1.65 7.32
C ALA A 87 -8.55 3.04 7.99
N MET A 88 -9.30 4.03 7.49
CA MET A 88 -9.50 5.32 8.16
C MET A 88 -10.52 5.19 9.29
#